data_AF-A0A267T005-F1
#
_entry.id   AF-A0A267T005-F1
#
_cell.length_a   1.000
_cell.length_b   1.000
_cell.length_c   1.000
_cell.angle_alpha   90.00
_cell.angle_beta   90.00
_cell.angle_gamma   90.00
#
_symmetry.space_group_name_H-M   'P 1'
#
loop_
_entity.id
_entity.type
_entity.pdbx_description
1 polymer ?
#
loop_
_entity_poly.entity_id
_entity_poly.type
_entity_poly.pdbx_seq_one_letter_code
_entity_poly.pdbx_strand_id
1 'polypeptide(L)' 'MSKDENFLDDNFLLQTETARTLYHEYAKQMPIIDYHCHL' A
#
# COMPACT_ATOMS: atom_id res chain seq x y z
N MET A 1 -21.15 -2.27 -9.93
CA MET A 1 -19.77 -1.99 -9.45
C MET A 1 -18.84 -2.05 -10.65
N SER A 2 -17.99 -1.04 -10.77
CA SER A 2 -17.07 -0.84 -11.88
C SER A 2 -16.11 -2.02 -12.05
N LYS A 3 -15.85 -2.30 -13.32
CA LYS A 3 -14.84 -3.18 -13.90
C LYS A 3 -13.46 -2.98 -13.28
N ASP A 4 -12.77 -4.08 -13.06
CA ASP A 4 -11.30 -4.20 -13.13
C ASP A 4 -10.46 -3.56 -12.01
N GLU A 5 -10.75 -3.86 -10.74
CA GLU A 5 -9.66 -3.95 -9.75
C GLU A 5 -9.21 -5.41 -9.74
N ASN A 6 -8.07 -5.68 -10.39
CA ASN A 6 -7.47 -7.01 -10.34
C ASN A 6 -7.25 -7.39 -8.86
N PHE A 7 -7.48 -8.66 -8.51
CA PHE A 7 -7.15 -9.12 -7.16
C PHE A 7 -5.67 -8.84 -6.88
N LEU A 8 -5.37 -8.15 -5.77
CA LEU A 8 -4.03 -7.66 -5.39
C LEU A 8 -3.44 -6.63 -6.38
N ASP A 9 -4.22 -5.62 -6.78
CA ASP A 9 -3.70 -4.48 -7.53
C ASP A 9 -2.90 -3.48 -6.66
N ASP A 10 -2.42 -2.40 -7.29
CA ASP A 10 -1.65 -1.35 -6.62
C ASP A 10 -2.41 -0.62 -5.51
N ASN A 11 -3.74 -0.69 -5.49
CA ASN A 11 -4.60 -0.08 -4.48
C ASN A 11 -5.16 -1.12 -3.49
N PHE A 12 -4.57 -2.31 -3.43
CA PHE A 12 -5.00 -3.34 -2.51
C PHE A 12 -5.03 -2.81 -1.06
N LEU A 13 -6.19 -2.92 -0.41
CA LEU A 13 -6.52 -2.38 0.92
C LEU A 13 -6.63 -0.83 1.02
N LEU A 14 -6.49 -0.08 -0.06
CA LEU A 14 -6.54 1.38 -0.10
C LEU A 14 -7.91 1.89 -0.63
N GLN A 15 -8.91 1.89 0.26
CA GLN A 15 -10.31 2.19 -0.08
C GLN A 15 -10.64 3.67 -0.29
N THR A 16 -9.74 4.58 0.08
CA THR A 16 -9.96 6.03 -0.02
C THR A 16 -8.81 6.71 -0.76
N GLU A 17 -9.09 7.83 -1.41
CA GLU A 17 -8.07 8.66 -2.05
C GLU A 17 -6.99 9.10 -1.06
N THR A 18 -7.37 9.44 0.18
CA THR A 18 -6.42 9.75 1.25
C THR A 18 -5.48 8.57 1.56
N ALA A 19 -5.99 7.33 1.61
CA ALA A 19 -5.17 6.15 1.84
C ALA A 19 -4.19 5.90 0.68
N ARG A 20 -4.64 6.09 -0.56
CA ARG A 20 -3.83 5.98 -1.77
C ARG A 20 -2.69 6.99 -1.77
N THR A 21 -2.97 8.26 -1.50
CA THR A 21 -1.95 9.32 -1.38
C THR A 21 -0.92 9.01 -0.29
N LEU A 22 -1.38 8.69 0.93
CA LEU A 22 -0.48 8.41 2.05
C LEU A 22 0.45 7.21 1.77
N TYR A 23 -0.06 6.16 1.13
CA TYR A 23 0.76 5.01 0.79
C TYR A 23 1.71 5.29 -0.38
N HIS A 24 1.19 5.73 -1.53
CA HIS A 24 1.96 5.83 -2.78
C HIS A 24 2.95 7.00 -2.79
N GLU A 25 2.63 8.11 -2.14
CA GLU A 25 3.50 9.31 -2.16
C GLU A 25 4.49 9.35 -0.99
N TYR A 26 4.19 8.66 0.12
CA TYR A 26 5.00 8.75 1.34
C TYR A 26 5.48 7.39 1.85
N ALA A 27 4.59 6.43 2.10
CA ALA A 27 4.97 5.20 2.80
C ALA A 27 5.78 4.22 1.93
N LYS A 28 5.43 4.09 0.64
CA LYS A 28 5.98 3.06 -0.27
C LYS A 28 7.49 3.18 -0.49
N GLN A 29 8.04 4.39 -0.47
CA GLN A 29 9.47 4.63 -0.69
C GLN A 29 10.31 4.56 0.60
N MET A 30 9.68 4.42 1.77
CA MET A 30 10.41 4.39 3.04
C MET A 30 11.21 3.09 3.20
N PRO A 31 12.39 3.15 3.83
CA PRO A 31 13.13 1.94 4.15
C PRO A 31 12.38 1.08 5.18
N ILE A 32 12.60 -0.23 5.12
CA ILE A 32 12.15 -1.15 6.16
C ILE A 32 13.09 -1.02 7.36
N ILE A 33 12.54 -0.76 8.53
CA ILE A 33 13.25 -0.81 9.80
C ILE A 33 12.75 -2.04 10.56
N ASP A 34 13.45 -3.15 10.36
CA ASP A 34 13.14 -4.42 11.01
C ASP A 34 13.96 -4.56 12.30
N TYR A 35 13.53 -3.87 13.36
CA TYR A 35 14.29 -3.75 14.61
C TYR A 35 14.42 -5.07 15.39
N HIS A 36 13.54 -6.04 15.10
CA HIS A 36 13.52 -7.32 15.76
C HIS A 36 13.02 -8.39 14.80
N CYS A 37 13.95 -9.21 14.32
CA CYS A 37 13.65 -10.43 13.61
C CYS A 37 14.53 -11.58 14.08
N HIS A 38 14.07 -12.78 13.81
CA HIS A 38 14.80 -14.03 14.02
C HIS A 38 15.04 -14.76 12.69
N LEU A 39 15.12 -13.98 11.61
CA LEU A 39 15.50 -14.49 10.29
C LEU A 39 16.89 -15.14 10.32
#